data_AF-A0A916HPH5-F1
#
_entry.id   AF-A0A916HPH5-F1
#
_cell.length_a   1.000
_cell.length_b   1.000
_cell.length_c   1.000
_cell.angle_alpha   90.00
_cell.angle_beta   90.00
_cell.angle_gamma   90.00
#
_symmetry.space_group_name_H-M   'P 1'
#
loop_
_entity.id
_entity.type
_entity.pdbx_description
1 polymer ?
#
loop_
_entity_poly.entity_id
_entity_poly.type
_entity_poly.pdbx_seq_one_letter_code
_entity_poly.pdbx_strand_id
1 'polypeptide(L)'
;MTDTTSGTEKRRDVEVRQLFVEAYDILEPFFDPANQWAGHGHEHLAYRALHEHFPKLSGDQIFIIVDAARRVFAAGGKPAP
;
A
#
# COMPACT_ATOMS: atom_id res chain seq x y z
N MET A 1 -15.16 30.99 -10.28
CA MET A 1 -14.28 30.89 -9.10
C MET A 1 -13.98 29.42 -8.92
N THR A 2 -13.08 28.87 -9.72
CA THR A 2 -12.90 27.42 -9.87
C THR A 2 -11.42 27.09 -9.93
N ASP A 3 -11.07 26.10 -9.12
CA ASP A 3 -9.95 25.17 -9.25
C ASP A 3 -8.55 25.64 -8.82
N THR A 4 -8.32 25.73 -7.51
CA THR A 4 -6.97 25.67 -6.93
C THR A 4 -6.66 24.31 -6.28
N THR A 5 -7.61 23.37 -6.27
CA THR A 5 -7.48 22.08 -5.55
C THR A 5 -6.64 21.04 -6.31
N SER A 6 -6.62 21.10 -7.65
CA SER A 6 -5.96 20.08 -8.49
C SER A 6 -4.44 19.94 -8.29
N GLY A 7 -3.73 20.98 -7.84
CA GLY A 7 -2.27 20.96 -7.73
C GLY A 7 -1.76 20.13 -6.54
N THR A 8 -2.49 20.14 -5.43
CA THR A 8 -2.10 19.48 -4.17
C THR A 8 -2.44 18.00 -4.21
N GLU A 9 -3.58 17.65 -4.80
CA GLU A 9 -4.05 16.28 -4.95
C GLU A 9 -3.15 15.49 -5.89
N LYS A 10 -2.82 16.06 -7.07
CA LYS A 10 -1.84 15.46 -8.00
C LYS A 10 -0.47 15.24 -7.36
N ARG A 11 -0.02 16.16 -6.50
CA ARG A 11 1.29 16.05 -5.83
C ARG A 11 1.28 14.93 -4.77
N ARG A 12 0.21 14.83 -3.99
CA ARG A 12 -0.01 13.71 -3.05
C ARG A 12 -0.08 12.36 -3.77
N ASP A 13 -0.74 12.30 -4.93
CA ASP A 13 -0.82 11.08 -5.74
C ASP A 13 0.52 10.64 -6.32
N VAL A 14 1.43 11.60 -6.59
CA VAL A 14 2.80 11.28 -7.04
C VAL A 14 3.63 10.73 -5.89
N GLU A 15 3.58 11.36 -4.71
CA GLU A 15 4.29 10.88 -3.52
C GLU A 15 3.83 9.48 -3.11
N VAL A 16 2.53 9.22 -3.11
CA VAL A 16 1.97 7.89 -2.80
C VAL A 16 2.38 6.85 -3.84
N ARG A 17 2.41 7.20 -5.14
CA ARG A 17 2.86 6.29 -6.19
C ARG A 17 4.32 5.92 -6.08
N GLN A 18 5.20 6.88 -5.76
CA GLN A 18 6.62 6.59 -5.55
C GLN A 18 6.84 5.65 -4.36
N LEU A 19 6.07 5.84 -3.29
CA LEU A 19 6.12 4.97 -2.13
C LEU A 19 5.52 3.59 -2.39
N PHE A 20 4.58 3.49 -3.33
CA PHE A 20 3.79 2.27 -3.53
C PHE A 20 4.64 1.07 -3.91
N VAL A 21 5.71 1.26 -4.70
CA VAL A 21 6.60 0.17 -5.11
C VAL A 21 7.34 -0.39 -3.91
N GLU A 22 7.95 0.49 -3.10
CA GLU A 22 8.66 0.10 -1.87
C GLU A 22 7.69 -0.53 -0.84
N ALA A 23 6.51 0.07 -0.68
CA ALA A 23 5.47 -0.46 0.17
C ALA A 23 4.99 -1.85 -0.29
N TYR A 24 4.88 -2.08 -1.60
CA TYR A 24 4.46 -3.36 -2.14
C TYR A 24 5.46 -4.46 -1.82
N ASP A 25 6.76 -4.20 -1.92
CA ASP A 25 7.79 -5.20 -1.59
C ASP A 25 7.73 -5.62 -0.11
N ILE A 26 7.36 -4.70 0.79
CA ILE A 26 7.11 -5.00 2.21
C ILE A 26 5.83 -5.83 2.39
N LEU A 27 4.79 -5.53 1.60
CA LEU A 27 3.46 -6.11 1.75
C LEU A 27 3.29 -7.47 1.05
N GLU A 28 4.01 -7.71 -0.04
CA GLU A 28 3.92 -8.93 -0.87
C GLU A 28 3.96 -10.23 -0.04
N PRO A 29 4.88 -10.40 0.94
CA PRO A 29 4.93 -11.61 1.75
C PRO A 29 3.69 -11.86 2.59
N PHE A 30 2.94 -10.82 2.98
CA PHE A 30 1.73 -10.95 3.80
C PHE A 30 0.52 -11.46 3.01
N PHE A 31 0.54 -11.32 1.68
CA PHE A 31 -0.53 -11.78 0.79
C PHE A 31 -0.25 -13.17 0.20
N ASP A 32 0.99 -13.63 0.23
CA ASP A 32 1.38 -14.95 -0.26
C ASP A 32 0.71 -16.07 0.54
N PRO A 33 -0.13 -16.92 -0.09
CA PRO A 33 -0.72 -18.09 0.56
C PRO A 33 0.31 -19.03 1.18
N ALA A 34 1.53 -19.10 0.62
CA ALA A 34 2.61 -19.92 1.17
C ALA A 34 3.11 -19.42 2.54
N ASN A 35 2.91 -18.14 2.86
CA ASN A 35 3.31 -17.52 4.12
C ASN A 35 2.18 -17.48 5.16
N GLN A 36 1.02 -18.09 4.87
CA GLN A 36 -0.08 -18.18 5.83
C GLN A 36 0.30 -19.08 7.02
N TRP A 37 0.04 -18.60 8.24
CA TRP A 37 0.17 -19.44 9.43
C TRP A 37 -1.15 -20.15 9.67
N ALA A 38 -1.13 -21.49 9.59
CA ALA A 38 -2.28 -22.34 9.88
C ALA A 38 -3.54 -21.98 9.07
N GLY A 39 -3.37 -21.49 7.84
CA GLY A 39 -4.47 -21.09 6.96
C GLY A 39 -5.08 -19.71 7.26
N HIS A 40 -4.50 -18.94 8.19
CA HIS A 40 -4.91 -17.57 8.48
C HIS A 40 -3.97 -16.56 7.79
N GLY A 41 -4.55 -15.61 7.06
CA GLY A 41 -3.84 -14.47 6.49
C GLY A 41 -3.45 -13.46 7.57
N HIS A 42 -2.22 -12.94 7.51
CA HIS A 42 -1.68 -11.97 8.49
C HIS A 42 -1.81 -10.54 8.01
N GLU A 43 -2.94 -10.22 7.38
CA GLU A 43 -3.16 -8.94 6.71
C GLU A 43 -3.15 -7.78 7.70
N HIS A 44 -3.59 -8.01 8.94
CA HIS A 44 -3.49 -7.04 10.03
C HIS A 44 -2.03 -6.68 10.37
N LEU A 45 -1.08 -7.61 10.18
CA LEU A 45 0.35 -7.33 10.34
C LEU A 45 0.88 -6.47 9.19
N ALA A 46 0.27 -6.53 8.01
CA ALA A 46 0.64 -5.71 6.87
C ALA A 46 0.43 -4.20 7.16
N TYR A 47 -0.68 -3.84 7.82
CA TYR A 47 -0.90 -2.47 8.31
C TYR A 47 0.16 -2.02 9.32
N ARG A 48 0.53 -2.91 10.24
CA ARG A 48 1.53 -2.62 11.25
C ARG A 48 2.93 -2.46 10.66
N ALA A 49 3.34 -3.38 9.79
CA ALA A 49 4.62 -3.32 9.08
C ALA A 49 4.73 -2.02 8.28
N LEU A 50 3.66 -1.63 7.58
CA LEU A 50 3.66 -0.40 6.81
C LEU A 50 3.74 0.85 7.69
N HIS A 51 3.06 0.87 8.84
CA HIS A 51 3.18 1.97 9.80
C HIS A 51 4.58 2.07 10.43
N GLU A 52 5.23 0.93 10.69
CA GLU A 52 6.59 0.89 11.24
C GLU A 52 7.63 1.38 10.21
N HIS A 53 7.48 1.03 8.94
CA HIS A 53 8.35 1.50 7.86
C HIS A 53 8.08 2.95 7.46
N PHE A 54 6.83 3.38 7.47
CA PHE A 54 6.42 4.73 7.05
C PHE A 54 5.61 5.44 8.14
N PRO A 55 6.27 5.87 9.24
CA PRO A 55 5.59 6.48 10.39
C PRO A 55 4.93 7.83 10.09
N LYS A 56 5.16 8.40 8.90
CA LYS A 56 4.56 9.66 8.44
C LYS A 56 3.23 9.45 7.72
N LEU A 57 2.88 8.22 7.35
CA LEU A 57 1.61 7.94 6.68
C LEU A 57 0.47 8.01 7.68
N SER A 58 -0.65 8.57 7.24
CA SER A 58 -1.91 8.48 7.98
C SER A 58 -2.49 7.06 7.88
N GLY A 59 -3.40 6.74 8.81
CA GLY A 59 -4.14 5.46 8.77
C GLY A 59 -4.88 5.26 7.45
N ASP A 60 -5.48 6.32 6.89
CA ASP A 60 -6.16 6.25 5.60
C ASP A 60 -5.20 5.94 4.44
N GLN A 61 -4.00 6.54 4.43
CA GLN A 61 -2.99 6.26 3.42
C GLN A 61 -2.50 4.81 3.51
N ILE A 62 -2.25 4.32 4.73
CA ILE A 62 -1.88 2.92 4.97
C ILE A 62 -2.97 2.00 4.44
N PHE A 63 -4.23 2.28 4.75
CA PHE A 63 -5.37 1.50 4.27
C PHE A 63 -5.45 1.45 2.74
N ILE A 64 -5.33 2.61 2.09
CA ILE A 64 -5.36 2.71 0.61
C ILE A 64 -4.21 1.89 0.00
N ILE A 65 -3.00 1.98 0.56
CA ILE A 65 -1.83 1.24 0.05
C ILE A 65 -2.01 -0.27 0.23
N VAL A 66 -2.45 -0.72 1.40
CA VAL A 66 -2.67 -2.15 1.67
C VAL A 66 -3.77 -2.72 0.77
N ASP A 67 -4.88 -2.01 0.58
CA ASP A 67 -5.96 -2.43 -0.32
C ASP A 67 -5.49 -2.47 -1.79
N ALA A 68 -4.76 -1.46 -2.24
CA ALA A 68 -4.21 -1.43 -3.60
C ALA A 68 -3.20 -2.56 -3.83
N ALA A 69 -2.28 -2.80 -2.89
CA ALA A 69 -1.29 -3.86 -2.99
C ALA A 69 -1.95 -5.25 -3.05
N ARG A 70 -2.98 -5.49 -2.24
CA ARG A 70 -3.80 -6.70 -2.28
C ARG A 70 -4.44 -6.93 -3.65
N ARG A 71 -5.00 -5.89 -4.27
CA ARG A 71 -5.60 -5.99 -5.61
C ARG A 71 -4.56 -6.33 -6.68
N VAL A 72 -3.39 -5.71 -6.61
CA VAL A 72 -2.28 -5.98 -7.54
C VAL A 72 -1.79 -7.41 -7.41
N PHE A 73 -1.60 -7.89 -6.17
CA PHE A 73 -1.22 -9.27 -5.90
C PHE A 73 -2.28 -10.27 -6.40
N ALA A 74 -3.56 -10.03 -6.12
CA ALA A 74 -4.66 -10.88 -6.60
C ALA A 74 -4.78 -10.92 -8.13
N ALA A 75 -4.34 -9.86 -8.83
CA ALA A 75 -4.26 -9.82 -10.28
C ALA A 75 -3.03 -10.52 -10.86
N GLY A 76 -2.12 -11.04 -10.01
CA GLY A 76 -0.85 -11.67 -10.41
C GLY A 76 0.19 -10.67 -10.95
N GLY A 77 0.03 -9.38 -10.63
CA GLY A 77 0.91 -8.32 -11.11
C GLY A 77 1.95 -7.88 -10.09
N LYS A 78 2.90 -7.06 -10.53
CA LYS A 78 3.78 -6.25 -9.70
C LYS A 78 3.61 -4.77 -10.07
N PRO A 79 3.73 -3.83 -9.12
CA PRO A 79 3.71 -2.42 -9.45
C PRO A 79 4.89 -2.06 -10.35
N ALA A 80 4.65 -1.16 -11.31
CA ALA A 80 5.72 -0.59 -12.13
C ALA A 80 6.42 0.55 -11.36
N PRO A 81 7.76 0.67 -11.47
CA PRO A 81 8.54 1.77 -10.91
C PRO A 81 8.26 3.13 -11.57
#